data_AF-A0A2M7P6S7-F1
#
_entry.id   AF-A0A2M7P6S7-F1
#
_cell.length_a   1.000
_cell.length_b   1.000
_cell.length_c   1.000
_cell.angle_alpha   90.00
_cell.angle_beta   90.00
_cell.angle_gamma   90.00
#
_symmetry.space_group_name_H-M   'P 1'
#
loop_
_entity.id
_entity.type
_entity.pdbx_description
1 polymer ?
#
loop_
_entity_poly.entity_id
_entity_poly.type
_entity_poly.pdbx_seq_one_letter_code
_entity_poly.pdbx_strand_id
1 'polypeptide(L)'
;MTHDTGRRFLDLMEIVARLRAPDGCPWDRKQTAVSLKSYLIEETHELAEAIDVGEPGHVREELGDLLFQIVFLCRIYEEQEEFDAADAIEAICQKMIRR
;
A
#
# COMPACT_ATOMS: atom_id res chain seq x y z
N MET A 1 18.30 7.84 15.72
CA MET A 1 17.45 8.74 14.92
C MET A 1 16.07 8.14 14.95
N THR A 2 15.09 8.81 15.57
CA THR A 2 13.70 8.39 15.48
C THR A 2 13.29 8.56 14.03
N HIS A 3 13.27 7.47 13.26
CA HIS A 3 12.62 7.47 11.97
C HIS A 3 11.14 7.75 12.24
N ASP A 4 10.65 8.90 11.77
CA ASP A 4 9.23 9.23 11.87
C ASP A 4 8.46 8.39 10.85
N THR A 5 8.21 7.13 11.20
CA THR A 5 7.49 6.16 10.38
C THR A 5 6.10 6.67 10.02
N GLY A 6 5.44 7.38 10.95
CA GLY A 6 4.13 7.98 10.71
C GLY A 6 4.20 9.02 9.60
N ARG A 7 5.17 9.94 9.66
CA ARG A 7 5.36 10.93 8.58
C ARG A 7 5.68 10.28 7.24
N ARG A 8 6.53 9.24 7.20
CA ARG A 8 6.86 8.53 5.95
C ARG A 8 5.66 7.82 5.33
N PHE A 9 4.79 7.25 6.16
CA PHE A 9 3.55 6.65 5.68
C PHE A 9 2.60 7.70 5.10
N LEU A 10 2.47 8.85 5.78
CA LEU A 10 1.68 9.98 5.27
C LEU A 10 2.24 10.53 3.94
N ASP A 11 3.57 10.62 3.80
CA ASP A 11 4.20 11.03 2.54
C ASP A 11 3.82 10.06 1.40
N LEU A 12 3.80 8.74 1.65
CA LEU A 12 3.36 7.74 0.65
C LEU A 12 1.89 7.91 0.26
N MET A 13 1.00 8.12 1.24
CA MET A 13 -0.41 8.40 0.98
C MET A 13 -0.60 9.66 0.12
N GLU A 14 0.16 10.72 0.40
CA GLU A 14 0.12 11.97 -0.37
C GLU A 14 0.63 11.76 -1.81
N ILE A 15 1.69 10.97 -2.00
CA ILE A 15 2.18 10.60 -3.34
C ILE A 15 1.10 9.87 -4.13
N VAL A 16 0.47 8.83 -3.56
CA VAL A 16 -0.60 8.07 -4.22
C VAL A 16 -1.79 8.96 -4.55
N ALA A 17 -2.20 9.83 -3.63
CA ALA A 17 -3.27 10.80 -3.88
C ALA A 17 -2.92 11.76 -5.03
N ARG A 18 -1.66 12.23 -5.09
CA ARG A 18 -1.18 13.10 -6.18
C ARG A 18 -1.16 12.38 -7.53
N LEU A 19 -0.73 11.12 -7.55
CA LEU A 19 -0.70 10.29 -8.77
C LEU A 19 -2.10 10.06 -9.32
N ARG A 20 -3.11 9.91 -8.45
CA ARG A 20 -4.51 9.69 -8.84
C ARG A 20 -5.35 10.96 -9.02
N ALA A 21 -4.82 12.13 -8.68
CA ALA A 21 -5.49 13.41 -8.89
C ALA A 21 -5.89 13.63 -10.37
N PRO A 22 -6.87 14.50 -10.70
CA PRO A 22 -7.33 14.69 -12.09
C PRO A 22 -6.22 15.00 -13.10
N ASP A 23 -5.20 15.75 -12.68
CA ASP A 23 -4.00 16.12 -13.44
C ASP A 23 -2.77 15.23 -13.11
N GLY A 24 -2.98 14.12 -12.42
CA GLY A 24 -1.96 13.13 -12.07
C GLY A 24 -1.64 12.16 -13.21
N CYS A 25 -1.01 11.04 -12.87
CA CYS A 25 -0.56 10.03 -13.81
C CYS A 25 -1.75 9.35 -14.51
N PRO A 26 -1.83 9.36 -15.86
CA PRO A 26 -2.94 8.75 -16.59
C PRO A 26 -3.08 7.24 -16.40
N TRP A 27 -1.99 6.54 -16.10
CA TRP A 27 -2.01 5.10 -15.85
C TRP A 27 -2.58 4.81 -14.46
N ASP A 28 -2.11 5.52 -13.43
CA ASP A 28 -2.57 5.35 -12.04
C ASP A 28 -4.07 5.63 -11.92
N ARG A 29 -4.54 6.72 -12.53
CA ARG A 29 -5.97 7.09 -12.55
C ARG A 29 -6.90 6.03 -13.14
N LYS A 30 -6.40 5.23 -14.09
CA LYS A 30 -7.19 4.17 -14.74
C LYS A 30 -7.27 2.90 -13.92
N GLN A 31 -6.45 2.76 -12.87
CA GLN A 31 -6.44 1.57 -12.04
C GLN A 31 -7.72 1.48 -11.20
N THR A 32 -8.16 0.24 -11.04
CA THR A 32 -9.31 -0.19 -10.25
C THR A 32 -8.85 -1.25 -9.26
N ALA A 33 -9.64 -1.52 -8.20
CA ALA A 33 -9.33 -2.60 -7.27
C ALA A 33 -9.16 -3.97 -7.99
N VAL A 34 -9.92 -4.19 -9.07
CA VAL A 34 -9.82 -5.41 -9.88
C VAL A 34 -8.51 -5.47 -10.67
N SER A 35 -8.06 -4.36 -11.27
CA SER A 35 -6.80 -4.33 -12.03
C SER A 35 -5.58 -4.42 -11.13
N LEU A 36 -5.65 -3.91 -9.89
CA LEU A 36 -4.55 -4.01 -8.93
C LEU A 36 -4.39 -5.39 -8.30
N LYS A 37 -5.40 -6.27 -8.42
CA LYS A 37 -5.35 -7.61 -7.84
C LYS A 37 -4.16 -8.43 -8.34
N SER A 38 -3.82 -8.35 -9.63
CA SER A 38 -2.69 -9.10 -10.18
C SER A 38 -1.36 -8.61 -9.59
N TYR A 39 -1.17 -7.29 -9.52
CA TYR A 39 0.01 -6.69 -8.94
C TYR A 39 0.16 -7.08 -7.47
N LEU A 40 -0.91 -7.00 -6.67
CA LEU A 40 -0.87 -7.43 -5.26
C LEU A 40 -0.38 -8.88 -5.10
N ILE A 41 -0.78 -9.79 -5.99
CA ILE A 41 -0.35 -11.19 -5.94
C ILE A 41 1.12 -11.34 -6.36
N GLU A 42 1.54 -10.60 -7.38
CA GLU A 42 2.92 -10.56 -7.89
C GLU A 42 3.89 -10.09 -6.79
N GLU A 43 3.67 -8.91 -6.22
CA GLU A 43 4.50 -8.34 -5.13
C GLU A 43 4.54 -9.27 -3.90
N THR A 44 3.45 -10.00 -3.63
CA THR A 44 3.42 -10.97 -2.53
C THR A 44 4.33 -12.16 -2.81
N HIS A 45 4.40 -12.62 -4.06
CA HIS A 45 5.29 -13.70 -4.47
C HIS A 45 6.75 -13.23 -4.49
N GLU A 46 7.03 -12.03 -5.00
CA GLU A 46 8.36 -11.44 -5.01
C GLU A 46 8.89 -11.24 -3.58
N LEU A 47 8.06 -10.72 -2.67
CA LEU A 47 8.39 -10.63 -1.26
C LEU A 47 8.70 -12.00 -0.63
N ALA A 48 7.90 -13.03 -0.96
CA ALA A 48 8.13 -14.38 -0.45
C ALA A 48 9.48 -14.95 -0.96
N GLU A 49 9.79 -14.76 -2.25
CA GLU A 49 11.07 -15.16 -2.82
C GLU A 49 12.24 -14.40 -2.19
N ALA A 50 12.11 -13.09 -1.99
CA ALA A 50 13.13 -12.27 -1.33
C ALA A 50 13.44 -12.76 0.10
N ILE A 51 12.41 -13.20 0.84
CA ILE A 51 12.56 -13.82 2.17
C ILE A 51 13.32 -15.15 2.07
N ASP A 52 12.97 -16.01 1.13
CA ASP A 52 13.61 -17.32 0.93
C ASP A 52 15.10 -17.19 0.56
N VAL A 53 15.44 -16.19 -0.25
CA VAL A 53 16.84 -15.87 -0.63
C VAL A 53 17.62 -15.27 0.54
N GLY A 54 16.94 -14.67 1.52
CA GLY A 54 17.57 -14.12 2.73
C GLY A 54 18.37 -12.84 2.46
N GLU A 55 17.98 -12.04 1.46
CA GLU A 55 18.63 -10.79 1.08
C GLU A 55 17.82 -9.60 1.63
N PRO A 56 18.27 -8.93 2.71
CA PRO A 56 17.46 -7.91 3.38
C PRO A 56 17.20 -6.65 2.53
N GLY A 57 18.04 -6.39 1.53
CA GLY A 57 17.84 -5.30 0.57
C GLY A 57 16.58 -5.52 -0.26
N HIS A 58 16.50 -6.68 -0.92
CA HIS A 58 15.34 -7.11 -1.70
C HIS A 58 14.08 -7.20 -0.83
N VAL A 59 14.15 -7.80 0.37
CA VAL A 59 12.98 -7.85 1.27
C VAL A 59 12.43 -6.45 1.58
N ARG A 60 13.31 -5.45 1.75
CA ARG A 60 12.90 -4.08 2.01
C ARG A 60 12.26 -3.41 0.79
N GLU A 61 12.72 -3.74 -0.41
CA GLU A 61 12.16 -3.26 -1.68
C GLU A 61 10.74 -3.80 -1.86
N GLU A 62 10.59 -5.12 -1.83
CA GLU A 62 9.30 -5.80 -2.01
C GLU A 62 8.28 -5.45 -0.91
N LEU A 63 8.73 -5.22 0.33
CA LEU A 63 7.85 -4.69 1.39
C LEU A 63 7.33 -3.29 1.05
N GLY A 64 8.15 -2.47 0.40
CA GLY A 64 7.79 -1.13 -0.06
C GLY A 64 6.75 -1.20 -1.18
N ASP A 65 6.95 -2.07 -2.15
CA ASP A 65 6.04 -2.22 -3.29
C ASP A 65 4.70 -2.82 -2.86
N LEU A 66 4.71 -3.85 -2.01
CA LEU A 66 3.48 -4.37 -1.41
C LEU A 66 2.74 -3.31 -0.57
N LEU A 67 3.47 -2.47 0.19
CA LEU A 67 2.87 -1.37 0.93
C LEU A 67 2.27 -0.30 0.00
N PHE A 68 2.93 0.00 -1.11
CA PHE A 68 2.40 0.88 -2.15
C PHE A 68 1.08 0.34 -2.71
N GLN A 69 1.00 -0.94 -3.07
CA GLN A 69 -0.24 -1.56 -3.56
C GLN A 69 -1.38 -1.47 -2.53
N ILE A 70 -1.08 -1.68 -1.24
CA ILE A 70 -2.06 -1.56 -0.15
C ILE A 70 -2.58 -0.12 -0.04
N VAL A 71 -1.68 0.88 0.01
CA VAL A 71 -2.08 2.30 0.09
C VAL A 71 -2.88 2.71 -1.15
N PHE A 72 -2.50 2.22 -2.32
CA PHE A 72 -3.21 2.48 -3.58
C PHE A 72 -4.64 1.92 -3.54
N LEU A 73 -4.83 0.70 -3.04
CA LEU A 73 -6.16 0.12 -2.84
C LEU A 73 -6.99 0.94 -1.84
N CYS A 74 -6.43 1.32 -0.70
CA CYS A 74 -7.11 2.20 0.25
C CYS A 74 -7.54 3.51 -0.42
N ARG A 75 -6.69 4.12 -1.27
CA ARG A 75 -7.06 5.34 -2.00
C ARG A 75 -8.22 5.13 -2.98
N ILE A 76 -8.28 3.99 -3.66
CA ILE A 76 -9.41 3.67 -4.55
C ILE A 76 -10.73 3.56 -3.78
N TYR A 77 -10.72 2.92 -2.60
CA TYR A 77 -11.92 2.80 -1.77
C TYR A 77 -12.31 4.12 -1.10
N GLU A 78 -11.34 4.96 -0.75
CA GLU A 78 -11.56 6.32 -0.25
C GLU A 78 -12.25 7.18 -1.32
N GLU A 79 -11.79 7.11 -2.58
CA GLU A 79 -12.41 7.78 -3.72
C GLU A 79 -13.84 7.30 -4.03
N GLN A 80 -14.21 6.12 -3.52
CA GLN A 80 -15.56 5.56 -3.62
C GLN A 80 -16.43 5.87 -2.39
N GLU A 81 -15.92 6.66 -1.45
CA GLU A 81 -16.59 7.01 -0.18
C GLU A 81 -16.93 5.78 0.70
N GLU A 82 -16.15 4.70 0.59
CA GLU A 82 -16.38 3.44 1.32
C GLU A 82 -15.58 3.37 2.64
N PHE A 83 -14.25 3.48 2.57
CA PHE A 83 -13.34 3.51 3.73
C PHE A 83 -11.95 4.06 3.33
N ASP A 84 -11.14 4.45 4.32
CA ASP A 84 -9.76 4.89 4.10
C ASP A 84 -8.68 4.00 4.77
N ALA A 85 -7.41 4.42 4.68
CA ALA A 85 -6.31 3.67 5.29
C ALA A 85 -6.40 3.62 6.83
N ALA A 86 -6.94 4.65 7.48
CA ALA A 86 -7.09 4.68 8.94
C ALA A 86 -8.15 3.68 9.40
N ASP A 87 -9.27 3.55 8.67
CA ASP A 87 -10.29 2.54 8.94
C ASP A 87 -9.72 1.12 8.86
N ALA A 88 -8.92 0.84 7.83
CA ALA A 88 -8.28 -0.48 7.65
C ALA A 88 -7.28 -0.80 8.77
N ILE A 89 -6.47 0.18 9.19
CA ILE A 89 -5.51 0.06 10.30
C ILE A 89 -6.25 -0.17 11.63
N GLU A 90 -7.31 0.60 11.91
CA GLU A 90 -8.11 0.45 13.12
C GLU A 90 -8.74 -0.96 13.18
N ALA A 91 -9.29 -1.44 12.05
CA ALA A 91 -9.89 -2.77 11.97
C ALA A 91 -8.90 -3.89 12.31
N ILE A 92 -7.66 -3.84 11.79
CA ILE A 92 -6.64 -4.86 12.12
C ILE A 92 -6.13 -4.70 13.54
N CYS A 93 -5.94 -3.48 14.05
CA CYS A 93 -5.53 -3.23 15.44
C CYS A 93 -6.56 -3.80 16.43
N GLN A 94 -7.84 -3.49 16.25
CA GLN A 94 -8.91 -4.02 17.09
C GLN A 94 -8.99 -5.55 17.02
N LYS A 95 -8.83 -6.13 15.82
CA LYS A 95 -8.82 -7.59 15.63
C LYS A 95 -7.66 -8.25 16.39
N MET A 96 -6.49 -7.62 16.42
CA MET A 96 -5.32 -8.16 17.12
C MET A 96 -5.40 -8.00 18.63
N ILE A 97 -6.02 -6.93 19.14
CA ILE A 97 -6.22 -6.70 20.59
C ILE A 97 -7.27 -7.65 21.18
N ARG A 98 -8.32 -7.98 20.43
CA ARG A 98 -9.42 -8.86 20.89
C ARG A 98 -9.05 -10.36 20.87
N ARG A 99 -7.87 -10.72 20.36
CA ARG A 99 -7.41 -12.11 20.22
C ARG A 99 -6.82 -12.65 21.51
#